data_AF-U3PF39-F1
#
_entry.id   AF-U3PF39-F1
#
_cell.length_a   1.000
_cell.length_b   1.000
_cell.length_c   1.000
_cell.angle_alpha   90.00
_cell.angle_beta   90.00
_cell.angle_gamma   90.00
#
_symmetry.space_group_name_H-M   'P 1'
#
loop_
_entity.id
_entity.type
_entity.pdbx_description
1 polymer ?
#
loop_
_entity_poly.entity_id
_entity_poly.type
_entity_poly.pdbx_seq_one_letter_code
_entity_poly.pdbx_strand_id
1 'polypeptide(L)' 'MTPFIRVRSADGPKHEYDVSPELVVAFPDDYVIIDDNPVDSAREPKYVTEKATKPAKPAAEAAPEPSLGETNEEGA' A
#
# COMPACT_ATOMS: atom_id res chain seq x y z
N MET A 1 -1.06 3.97 34.93
CA MET A 1 -0.46 4.07 33.59
C MET A 1 -1.47 4.76 32.70
N THR A 2 -1.04 5.68 31.85
CA THR A 2 -1.95 6.32 30.88
C THR A 2 -2.06 5.36 29.70
N PRO A 3 -3.27 4.93 29.30
CA PRO A 3 -3.44 4.02 28.19
C PRO A 3 -3.08 4.69 26.87
N PHE A 4 -2.74 3.88 25.87
CA PHE A 4 -2.51 4.33 24.50
C PHE A 4 -3.52 3.68 23.55
N ILE A 5 -3.89 4.41 22.49
CA ILE A 5 -4.73 3.92 21.39
C ILE A 5 -3.96 4.04 20.08
N ARG A 6 -4.25 3.16 19.12
CA ARG A 6 -3.55 3.15 17.83
C ARG A 6 -4.19 4.16 16.90
N VAL A 7 -3.38 5.09 16.40
CA VAL A 7 -3.81 6.10 15.44
C VAL A 7 -2.95 6.08 14.18
N ARG A 8 -3.46 6.70 13.13
CA ARG A 8 -2.73 7.09 11.94
C ARG A 8 -2.73 8.61 11.83
N SER A 9 -1.63 9.22 11.43
CA SER A 9 -1.64 10.65 11.07
C SER A 9 -2.67 10.91 9.97
N ALA A 10 -3.49 11.95 10.14
CA ALA A 10 -4.49 12.36 9.17
C ALA A 10 -3.84 13.00 7.93
N ASP A 11 -2.77 13.77 8.12
CA ASP A 11 -2.02 14.46 7.06
C ASP A 11 -0.56 13.99 6.96
N GLY A 12 0.08 14.25 5.81
CA GLY A 12 1.46 13.87 5.55
C GLY A 12 1.69 12.35 5.38
N PRO A 13 2.90 11.85 5.70
CA PRO A 13 3.19 10.42 5.63
C PRO A 13 2.36 9.66 6.67
N LYS A 14 1.57 8.69 6.18
CA LYS A 14 0.61 7.91 6.97
C LYS A 14 1.30 6.94 7.94
N HIS A 15 1.78 7.45 9.07
CA HIS A 15 2.40 6.66 10.14
C HIS A 15 1.35 6.10 11.09
N GLU A 16 1.49 4.82 11.44
CA GLU A 16 0.70 4.20 12.50
C GLU A 16 1.53 4.09 13.79
N TYR A 17 1.02 4.69 14.86
CA TYR A 17 1.66 4.74 16.16
C TYR A 17 0.62 4.78 17.27
N ASP A 18 1.05 4.45 18.49
CA ASP A 18 0.20 4.52 19.66
C ASP A 18 0.36 5.90 20.33
N VAL A 19 -0.77 6.53 20.66
CA VAL A 19 -0.82 7.87 21.27
C VAL A 19 -1.81 7.86 22.43
N SER A 20 -1.65 8.77 23.39
CA SER A 20 -2.60 8.90 24.49
C SER A 20 -3.95 9.42 23.97
N PRO A 21 -5.09 8.88 24.45
CA PRO A 21 -6.42 9.30 24.00
C PRO A 21 -6.70 10.78 24.30
N GLU A 22 -6.06 11.36 25.33
CA GLU A 22 -6.15 12.78 25.63
C GLU A 22 -5.64 13.68 24.48
N LEU A 23 -4.58 13.27 23.79
CA LEU A 23 -4.08 13.99 22.62
C LEU A 23 -5.02 13.87 21.42
N VAL A 24 -5.65 12.71 21.24
CA VAL A 24 -6.62 12.48 20.17
C VAL A 24 -7.87 13.35 20.35
N VAL A 25 -8.32 13.52 21.60
CA VAL A 25 -9.43 14.44 21.92
C VAL A 25 -9.00 15.90 21.76
N ALA A 26 -7.76 16.25 22.07
CA ALA A 26 -7.25 17.62 21.94
C ALA A 26 -7.03 18.05 20.48
N PHE A 27 -6.64 17.13 19.60
CA PHE A 27 -6.34 17.40 18.18
C PHE A 27 -7.01 16.36 17.26
N PRO A 28 -8.35 16.29 17.21
CA PRO A 28 -9.05 15.23 16.47
C PRO A 28 -8.80 15.27 14.96
N ASP A 29 -8.46 16.45 14.41
CA ASP A 29 -8.17 16.62 12.98
C ASP A 29 -6.81 16.06 12.55
N ASP A 30 -5.87 15.86 13.48
CA ASP A 30 -4.52 15.33 13.21
C ASP A 30 -4.46 13.80 13.24
N TYR A 31 -5.46 13.12 13.81
CA TYR A 31 -5.42 11.68 14.09
C TYR A 31 -6.63 10.93 13.52
N VAL A 32 -6.37 9.80 12.88
CA VAL A 32 -7.38 8.81 12.47
C VAL A 32 -7.26 7.59 13.39
N ILE A 33 -8.27 7.32 14.20
CA ILE A 33 -8.28 6.16 15.10
C ILE A 33 -8.35 4.87 14.27
N ILE A 34 -7.41 3.95 14.50
CA ILE A 34 -7.38 2.62 13.87
C ILE A 34 -7.86 1.54 14.85
N ASP A 35 -7.46 1.65 16.11
CA ASP A 35 -7.79 0.71 17.18
C ASP A 35 -8.01 1.53 18.46
N ASP A 36 -9.25 1.58 18.93
CA ASP A 36 -9.64 2.30 20.15
C ASP A 36 -9.40 1.48 21.42
N ASN A 37 -8.95 0.23 21.31
CA ASN A 37 -8.68 -0.61 22.47
C ASN A 37 -7.44 -0.12 23.24
N PRO A 38 -7.60 0.38 24.48
CA PRO A 38 -6.50 0.94 25.24
C PRO A 38 -5.48 -0.13 25.65
N VAL A 39 -4.20 0.15 25.43
CA VAL A 39 -3.08 -0.71 25.86
C VAL A 39 -2.22 0.00 26.90
N ASP A 40 -1.71 -0.75 27.89
CA ASP A 40 -0.85 -0.22 28.97
C ASP A 40 0.58 0.11 28.51
N SER A 41 1.04 -0.47 27.39
CA SER A 41 2.34 -0.20 26.77
C SER A 41 2.16 0.12 25.30
N ALA A 42 2.77 1.23 24.86
CA ALA A 42 2.85 1.58 23.45
C ALA A 42 3.54 0.46 22.67
N ARG A 43 2.98 0.06 21.52
CA ARG A 43 3.58 -0.91 20.62
C ARG A 43 4.62 -0.15 19.78
N GLU A 44 5.56 -0.88 19.19
CA GLU A 44 6.56 -0.25 18.32
C GLU A 44 5.87 0.45 17.11
N PRO A 45 6.30 1.67 16.73
CA PRO A 45 5.74 2.37 15.59
C PRO A 45 6.01 1.56 14.31
N LYS A 46 4.96 1.37 13.49
CA LYS A 46 5.07 0.58 12.25
C LYS A 46 4.94 1.52 11.07
N TYR A 47 6.01 1.65 10.29
CA TYR A 47 5.92 2.30 8.99
C TYR A 47 5.10 1.41 8.05
N VAL A 48 3.91 1.88 7.66
CA VAL A 48 3.17 1.26 6.57
C VAL A 48 3.75 1.84 5.28
N THR A 49 4.77 1.18 4.73
CA THR A 49 5.05 1.35 3.31
C THR A 49 3.89 0.71 2.56
N GLU A 50 2.95 1.52 2.08
CA GLU A 50 2.05 1.07 1.01
C GLU A 50 2.98 0.51 -0.07
N LYS A 51 2.98 -0.82 -0.27
CA LYS A 51 3.68 -1.41 -1.40
C LYS A 51 3.12 -0.71 -2.61
N ALA A 52 3.91 0.17 -3.23
CA ALA A 52 3.60 0.75 -4.51
C ALA A 52 3.21 -0.42 -5.41
N THR A 53 1.92 -0.55 -5.71
CA THR A 53 1.45 -1.58 -6.61
C THR A 53 1.96 -1.10 -7.96
N LYS A 54 3.13 -1.62 -8.33
CA LYS A 54 3.83 -1.25 -9.55
C LYS A 54 2.79 -1.35 -10.68
N PRO A 55 2.51 -0.28 -11.43
CA PRO A 55 1.58 -0.39 -12.54
C PRO A 55 2.07 -1.53 -13.43
N ALA A 56 1.19 -2.49 -13.70
CA ALA A 56 1.50 -3.58 -14.60
C ALA A 56 1.95 -2.94 -15.93
N LYS A 57 3.20 -3.20 -16.33
CA LYS A 57 3.72 -2.80 -17.63
C LYS A 57 2.73 -3.36 -18.67
N PRO A 58 2.15 -2.54 -19.57
CA PRO A 58 1.31 -3.08 -20.64
C PRO A 58 2.15 -4.11 -21.40
N ALA A 59 1.61 -5.33 -21.52
CA ALA A 59 2.22 -6.36 -22.33
C ALA A 59 2.36 -5.78 -23.74
N ALA A 60 3.61 -5.65 -24.20
CA ALA A 60 3.87 -5.34 -25.59
C ALA A 60 3.24 -6.48 -26.40
N GLU A 61 2.20 -6.13 -27.15
CA GLU A 61 1.53 -6.97 -28.13
C GLU A 61 2.60 -7.66 -28.98
N ALA A 62 2.53 -8.99 -29.02
CA ALA A 62 3.50 -9.83 -29.69
C ALA A 62 3.63 -9.40 -31.15
N ALA A 63 4.86 -9.08 -31.56
CA ALA A 63 5.19 -9.00 -32.98
C ALA A 63 4.83 -10.34 -33.64
N PRO A 64 4.17 -10.35 -34.81
CA PRO A 64 3.87 -11.59 -35.51
C PRO A 64 5.19 -12.26 -35.91
N GLU A 65 5.35 -13.52 -35.52
CA GLU A 65 6.43 -14.38 -36.00
C GLU A 65 6.33 -14.51 -37.53
N PRO A 66 7.42 -14.38 -38.31
CA PRO A 66 7.40 -14.81 -39.68
C PRO A 66 7.38 -16.34 -39.70
N SER A 67 6.19 -16.92 -39.88
CA SER A 67 6.07 -18.35 -40.13
C SER A 67 6.68 -18.64 -41.51
N LEU A 68 7.89 -19.21 -41.49
CA LEU A 68 8.49 -19.97 -42.59
C LEU A 68 7.50 -21.08 -42.98
N GLY A 69 6.82 -20.88 -44.10
CA GLY A 69 5.90 -21.84 -44.71
C GLY A 69 6.37 -22.19 -46.11
N GLU A 70 6.99 -23.36 -46.23
CA GLU A 70 6.97 -24.32 -47.34
C GLU A 70 6.77 -23.81 -48.77
N THR A 71 7.86 -23.95 -49.54
CA THR A 71 7.84 -24.19 -50.99
C THR A 71 7.10 -25.48 -51.30
N ASN A 72 6.05 -25.42 -52.13
CA ASN A 72 5.51 -26.55 -52.89
C ASN A 72 5.30 -26.15 -54.36
N GLU A 73 6.08 -26.83 -55.20
CA GLU A 73 5.80 -27.45 -56.51
C GLU A 73 4.87 -26.81 -57.57
N GLU A 74 5.43 -26.83 -58.80
CA GLU A 74 4.81 -27.19 -60.09
C GLU A 74 4.26 -26.10 -61.05
N GLY A 75 4.86 -26.06 -62.25
CA GLY A 75 4.10 -25.92 -63.51
C GLY A 75 4.28 -24.63 -64.32
N ALA A 76 5.24 -24.62 -65.26
CA ALA A 76 5.10 -24.22 -66.68
C ALA A 76 6.41 -24.36 -67.44
#